data_AF-M7MXN5-F1
#
_entry.id   AF-M7MXN5-F1
#
_cell.length_a   1.000
_cell.length_b   1.000
_cell.length_c   1.000
_cell.angle_alpha   90.00
_cell.angle_beta   90.00
_cell.angle_gamma   90.00
#
_symmetry.space_group_name_H-M   'P 1'
#
loop_
_entity.id
_entity.type
_entity.pdbx_description
1 polymer ?
#
loop_
_entity_poly.entity_id
_entity_poly.type
_entity_poly.pdbx_seq_one_letter_code
_entity_poly.pdbx_strand_id
1 'polypeptide(L)'
;MNINTNLVDISILLLSILATAGFCYRLYRHPAFCQRKSFVFLLVFLAMYPLLSMLGHVLAIALISGMRLQNGSFVYDFRFYSLMLFGLTFMLLNGYLLNRIRPLSRGLWQVYPQLVAVSVVQLLLLAPSIPLNPMGLMPCLASLLLIGRLALARRKAGRRLPDNFSVRSYPTTV
;
A
#
# COMPACT_ATOMS: atom_id res chain seq x y z
N MET A 1 11.53 4.97 29.73
CA MET A 1 10.20 4.36 29.55
C MET A 1 10.30 3.42 28.36
N ASN A 2 10.42 2.11 28.59
CA ASN A 2 10.54 1.13 27.49
C ASN A 2 9.17 0.98 26.82
N ILE A 3 8.98 1.64 25.67
CA ILE A 3 7.81 1.39 24.84
C ILE A 3 7.93 -0.04 24.32
N ASN A 4 6.95 -0.86 24.63
CA ASN A 4 6.93 -2.26 24.22
C ASN A 4 6.65 -2.31 22.71
N THR A 5 7.69 -2.46 21.89
CA THR A 5 7.63 -2.40 20.42
C THR A 5 6.63 -3.40 19.84
N ASN A 6 6.51 -4.56 20.47
CA ASN A 6 5.54 -5.59 20.09
C ASN A 6 4.09 -5.10 20.17
N LEU A 7 3.77 -4.27 21.17
CA LEU A 7 2.42 -3.73 21.35
C LEU A 7 2.08 -2.73 20.25
N VAL A 8 3.07 -1.91 19.84
CA VAL A 8 2.93 -0.98 18.72
C VAL A 8 2.68 -1.76 17.43
N ASP A 9 3.48 -2.79 17.14
CA ASP A 9 3.33 -3.58 15.92
C ASP A 9 1.98 -4.32 15.86
N ILE A 10 1.52 -4.89 16.98
CA ILE A 10 0.20 -5.52 17.09
C ILE A 10 -0.92 -4.49 16.89
N SER A 11 -0.79 -3.30 17.46
CA SER A 11 -1.80 -2.24 17.31
C SER A 11 -1.91 -1.75 15.86
N ILE A 12 -0.77 -1.59 15.16
CA ILE A 12 -0.73 -1.22 13.74
C ILE A 12 -1.35 -2.34 12.89
N LEU A 13 -1.04 -3.61 13.20
CA LEU A 13 -1.62 -4.75 12.52
C LEU A 13 -3.15 -4.78 12.69
N LEU A 14 -3.66 -4.66 13.91
CA LEU A 14 -5.10 -4.61 14.17
C LEU A 14 -5.77 -3.44 13.45
N LEU A 15 -5.18 -2.25 13.53
CA LEU A 15 -5.68 -1.07 12.83
C LEU A 15 -5.72 -1.28 11.32
N SER A 16 -4.71 -1.93 10.75
CA SER A 16 -4.66 -2.24 9.32
C SER A 16 -5.74 -3.24 8.89
N ILE A 17 -6.04 -4.25 9.73
CA ILE A 17 -7.12 -5.21 9.48
C ILE A 17 -8.47 -4.50 9.51
N LEU A 18 -8.72 -3.67 10.52
CA LEU A 18 -9.96 -2.90 10.66
C LEU A 18 -10.13 -1.89 9.50
N ALA A 19 -9.09 -1.16 9.15
CA ALA A 19 -9.10 -0.23 8.04
C ALA A 19 -9.33 -0.93 6.69
N THR A 20 -8.72 -2.10 6.49
CA THR A 20 -8.95 -2.95 5.32
C THR A 20 -10.39 -3.44 5.27
N ALA A 21 -10.93 -3.92 6.38
CA ALA A 21 -12.31 -4.38 6.46
C ALA A 21 -13.30 -3.26 6.14
N GLY A 22 -13.10 -2.07 6.71
CA GLY A 22 -13.91 -0.88 6.43
C GLY A 22 -13.84 -0.44 4.96
N PHE A 23 -12.63 -0.43 4.38
CA PHE A 23 -12.45 -0.11 2.96
C PHE A 23 -13.11 -1.14 2.04
N CYS A 24 -12.93 -2.43 2.33
CA CYS A 24 -13.55 -3.52 1.58
C CYS A 24 -15.08 -3.49 1.70
N TYR A 25 -15.62 -3.20 2.88
CA TYR A 25 -17.05 -3.05 3.08
C TYR A 25 -17.64 -1.97 2.17
N ARG A 26 -16.99 -0.80 2.11
CA ARG A 26 -17.38 0.29 1.17
C ARG A 26 -17.28 -0.16 -0.29
N LEU A 27 -16.26 -0.94 -0.63
CA LEU A 27 -16.05 -1.41 -2.00
C LEU A 27 -17.08 -2.49 -2.41
N TYR A 28 -17.43 -3.40 -1.51
CA TYR A 28 -18.38 -4.49 -1.75
C TYR A 28 -19.83 -4.02 -1.86
N ARG A 29 -20.17 -2.88 -1.25
CA ARG A 29 -21.51 -2.29 -1.39
C ARG A 29 -21.77 -1.74 -2.79
N HIS A 30 -20.72 -1.59 -3.62
CA HIS A 30 -20.86 -1.01 -4.95
C HIS A 30 -21.37 -2.05 -5.97
N PRO A 31 -22.43 -1.75 -6.75
CA PRO A 31 -23.05 -2.73 -7.65
C PRO A 31 -22.12 -3.20 -8.79
N ALA A 32 -21.19 -2.34 -9.22
CA ALA A 32 -20.17 -2.66 -10.23
C ALA A 32 -19.00 -3.54 -9.73
N PHE A 33 -19.14 -4.20 -8.57
CA PHE A 33 -18.09 -5.07 -8.03
C PHE A 33 -18.12 -6.45 -8.73
N CYS A 34 -17.04 -6.81 -9.42
CA CYS A 34 -17.01 -8.02 -10.25
C CYS A 34 -16.02 -9.09 -9.75
N GLN A 35 -15.08 -8.73 -8.88
CA GLN A 35 -13.98 -9.61 -8.46
C GLN A 35 -14.32 -10.47 -7.24
N ARG A 36 -13.50 -11.46 -6.92
CA ARG A 36 -13.67 -12.27 -5.70
C ARG A 36 -13.37 -11.43 -4.46
N LYS A 37 -14.26 -11.46 -3.45
CA LYS A 37 -14.11 -10.73 -2.19
C LYS A 37 -12.75 -11.01 -1.51
N SER A 38 -12.39 -12.28 -1.32
CA SER A 38 -11.11 -12.65 -0.68
C SER A 38 -9.86 -12.11 -1.41
N PHE A 39 -9.91 -12.04 -2.74
CA PHE A 39 -8.81 -11.49 -3.54
C PHE A 39 -8.66 -9.98 -3.32
N VAL A 40 -9.77 -9.24 -3.36
CA VAL A 40 -9.78 -7.80 -3.13
C VAL A 40 -9.38 -7.48 -1.70
N PHE A 41 -9.88 -8.23 -0.71
CA PHE A 41 -9.47 -8.06 0.68
C PHE A 41 -7.96 -8.16 0.85
N LEU A 42 -7.35 -9.20 0.26
CA LEU A 42 -5.91 -9.40 0.35
C LEU A 42 -5.15 -8.27 -0.37
N LEU A 43 -5.60 -7.83 -1.55
CA LEU A 43 -4.98 -6.68 -2.24
C LEU A 43 -5.02 -5.40 -1.41
N VAL A 44 -6.18 -5.09 -0.82
CA VAL A 44 -6.35 -3.91 0.03
C VAL A 44 -5.47 -4.03 1.27
N PHE A 45 -5.46 -5.19 1.92
CA PHE A 45 -4.62 -5.43 3.10
C PHE A 45 -3.14 -5.19 2.82
N LEU A 46 -2.64 -5.76 1.72
CA LEU A 46 -1.24 -5.64 1.30
C LEU A 46 -0.84 -4.20 0.98
N ALA A 47 -1.75 -3.35 0.52
CA ALA A 47 -1.48 -1.93 0.30
C ALA A 47 -1.70 -1.07 1.56
N MET A 48 -2.66 -1.44 2.41
CA MET A 48 -3.06 -0.67 3.59
C MET A 48 -2.11 -0.86 4.77
N TYR A 49 -1.58 -2.06 4.96
CA TYR A 49 -0.65 -2.35 6.06
C TYR A 49 0.65 -1.53 5.95
N PRO A 50 1.39 -1.52 4.82
CA PRO A 50 2.58 -0.68 4.66
C PRO A 50 2.28 0.81 4.79
N LEU A 51 1.11 1.26 4.31
CA LEU A 51 0.67 2.65 4.44
C LEU A 51 0.55 3.08 5.90
N LEU A 52 -0.18 2.31 6.71
CA LEU A 52 -0.41 2.61 8.13
C LEU A 52 0.87 2.46 8.95
N SER A 53 1.69 1.46 8.64
CA SER A 53 2.99 1.26 9.28
C SER A 53 3.92 2.47 9.05
N MET A 54 4.02 2.94 7.80
CA MET A 54 4.82 4.12 7.47
C MET A 54 4.24 5.40 8.04
N LEU A 55 2.92 5.55 8.06
CA LEU A 55 2.24 6.68 8.71
C LEU A 55 2.61 6.75 10.20
N GLY A 56 2.57 5.62 10.91
CA GLY A 56 2.97 5.54 12.32
C GLY A 56 4.43 5.96 12.53
N HIS A 57 5.34 5.51 11.67
CA HIS A 57 6.75 5.89 11.73
C HIS A 57 6.96 7.40 11.49
N VAL A 58 6.32 7.95 10.45
CA VAL A 58 6.42 9.39 10.13
C VAL A 58 5.87 10.24 11.28
N LEU A 59 4.74 9.85 11.88
CA LEU A 59 4.18 10.53 13.04
C LEU A 59 5.09 10.45 14.26
N ALA A 60 5.68 9.28 14.55
CA ALA A 60 6.63 9.13 15.65
C ALA A 60 7.86 10.02 15.47
N ILE A 61 8.42 10.05 14.25
CA ILE A 61 9.55 10.90 13.90
C ILE A 61 9.18 12.38 14.03
N ALA A 62 8.01 12.79 13.54
CA ALA A 62 7.52 14.16 13.63
C ALA A 62 7.31 14.60 15.08
N LEU A 63 6.71 13.75 15.92
CA LEU A 63 6.51 14.03 17.35
C LEU A 63 7.82 14.18 18.11
N ILE A 64 8.75 13.24 17.94
CA ILE A 64 10.07 13.30 18.59
C ILE A 64 10.83 14.55 18.14
N SER A 65 10.72 14.90 16.85
CA SER A 65 11.37 16.10 16.30
C SER A 65 10.73 17.39 16.83
N GLY A 66 9.41 17.42 16.99
CA GLY A 66 8.69 18.51 17.63
C GLY A 66 9.10 18.72 19.08
N MET A 67 9.26 17.63 19.86
CA MET A 67 9.77 17.69 21.22
C MET A 67 11.22 18.23 21.28
N ARG A 68 12.08 17.80 20.36
CA ARG A 68 13.45 18.33 20.26
C ARG A 68 13.47 19.81 19.89
N LEU A 69 12.54 20.26 19.05
CA LEU A 69 12.41 21.66 18.64
C LEU A 69 12.01 22.52 19.83
N GLN A 70 11.06 22.07 20.64
CA GLN A 70 10.67 22.75 21.89
C GLN A 70 11.83 22.82 22.90
N ASN A 71 12.68 21.80 22.93
CA ASN A 71 13.86 21.76 23.79
C ASN A 71 15.09 22.48 23.20
N GLY A 72 14.96 23.16 22.05
CA GLY A 72 16.08 23.86 21.38
C GLY A 72 17.22 22.95 20.90
N SER A 73 17.01 21.65 20.87
CA SER A 73 18.03 20.62 20.53
C SER A 73 17.79 19.99 19.15
N PHE A 74 16.85 20.53 18.38
CA PHE A 74 16.56 20.04 17.04
C PHE A 74 17.61 20.52 16.05
N VAL A 75 18.25 19.55 15.38
CA VAL A 75 19.14 19.80 14.24
C VAL A 75 18.49 19.21 13.00
N TYR A 76 18.29 20.04 11.98
CA TYR A 76 17.78 19.61 10.70
C TYR A 76 18.92 19.02 9.86
N ASP A 77 19.13 17.72 9.98
CA ASP A 77 20.15 17.01 9.21
C ASP A 77 19.61 16.40 7.91
N PHE A 78 20.50 16.19 6.94
CA PHE A 78 20.17 15.48 5.69
C PHE A 78 19.55 14.10 5.96
N ARG A 79 19.93 13.44 7.06
CA ARG A 79 19.36 12.16 7.48
C ARG A 79 17.87 12.30 7.82
N PHE A 80 17.48 13.34 8.54
CA PHE A 80 16.07 13.59 8.89
C PHE A 80 15.23 13.85 7.63
N TYR A 81 15.73 14.73 6.75
CA TYR A 81 15.09 15.01 5.48
C TYR A 81 14.88 13.75 4.63
N SER A 82 15.94 12.95 4.46
CA SER A 82 15.89 11.73 3.64
C SER A 82 14.91 10.70 4.19
N LEU A 83 14.83 10.55 5.53
CA LEU A 83 13.93 9.59 6.17
C LEU A 83 12.47 10.02 6.05
N MET A 84 12.20 11.32 6.22
CA MET A 84 10.87 11.90 6.01
C MET A 84 10.42 11.79 4.55
N LEU A 85 11.31 12.13 3.61
CA LEU A 85 11.04 12.04 2.18
C LEU A 85 10.73 10.59 1.79
N PHE A 86 11.55 9.63 2.23
CA PHE A 86 11.33 8.21 1.99
C PHE A 86 9.99 7.73 2.53
N GLY A 87 9.65 8.08 3.77
CA GLY A 87 8.36 7.74 4.39
C GLY A 87 7.16 8.30 3.60
N LEU A 88 7.23 9.58 3.22
CA LEU A 88 6.20 10.23 2.42
C LEU A 88 6.06 9.61 1.02
N THR A 89 7.17 9.32 0.33
CA THR A 89 7.14 8.65 -0.97
C THR A 89 6.49 7.27 -0.85
N PHE A 90 6.82 6.50 0.18
CA PHE A 90 6.19 5.20 0.42
C PHE A 90 4.69 5.30 0.70
N MET A 91 4.27 6.29 1.48
CA MET A 91 2.86 6.55 1.73
C MET A 91 2.12 6.91 0.43
N LEU A 92 2.69 7.77 -0.41
CA LEU A 92 2.09 8.16 -1.69
C LEU A 92 1.94 6.97 -2.65
N LEU A 93 2.97 6.11 -2.75
CA LEU A 93 2.90 4.91 -3.59
C LEU A 93 1.81 3.94 -3.12
N ASN A 94 1.69 3.69 -1.81
CA ASN A 94 0.65 2.81 -1.26
C ASN A 94 -0.75 3.43 -1.37
N GLY A 95 -0.87 4.75 -1.19
CA GLY A 95 -2.12 5.48 -1.44
C GLY A 95 -2.56 5.38 -2.91
N TYR A 96 -1.60 5.48 -3.83
CA TYR A 96 -1.85 5.27 -5.25
C TYR A 96 -2.29 3.83 -5.57
N LEU A 97 -1.65 2.81 -4.96
CA LEU A 97 -2.08 1.41 -5.09
C LEU A 97 -3.55 1.24 -4.64
N LEU A 98 -3.91 1.75 -3.47
CA LEU A 98 -5.29 1.71 -2.96
C LEU A 98 -6.29 2.36 -3.91
N ASN A 99 -5.93 3.51 -4.48
CA ASN A 99 -6.78 4.20 -5.45
C ASN A 99 -6.98 3.37 -6.73
N ARG A 100 -5.97 2.61 -7.16
CA ARG A 100 -6.03 1.72 -8.34
C ARG A 100 -6.67 0.35 -8.07
N ILE A 101 -6.76 -0.10 -6.83
CA ILE A 101 -7.51 -1.32 -6.48
C ILE A 101 -9.01 -1.15 -6.77
N ARG A 102 -9.58 0.05 -6.57
CA ARG A 102 -10.99 0.33 -6.85
C ARG A 102 -11.38 0.06 -8.33
N PRO A 103 -10.74 0.65 -9.35
CA PRO A 103 -11.04 0.34 -10.75
C PRO A 103 -10.76 -1.13 -11.10
N LEU A 104 -9.69 -1.73 -10.55
CA LEU A 104 -9.41 -3.16 -10.77
C LEU A 104 -10.52 -4.06 -10.23
N SER A 105 -11.08 -3.75 -9.05
CA SER A 105 -12.18 -4.51 -8.43
C SER A 105 -13.48 -4.47 -9.27
N ARG A 106 -13.61 -3.45 -10.13
CA ARG A 106 -14.70 -3.28 -11.09
C ARG A 106 -14.43 -3.94 -12.44
N GLY A 107 -13.32 -4.67 -12.58
CA GLY A 107 -12.95 -5.37 -13.81
C GLY A 107 -12.19 -4.51 -14.83
N LEU A 108 -11.77 -3.28 -14.48
CA LEU A 108 -10.96 -2.45 -15.37
C LEU A 108 -9.50 -2.93 -15.33
N TRP A 109 -9.15 -3.89 -16.19
CA TRP A 109 -7.80 -4.47 -16.23
C TRP A 109 -6.73 -3.52 -16.79
N GLN A 110 -7.11 -2.38 -17.38
CA GLN A 110 -6.19 -1.36 -17.89
C GLN A 110 -5.28 -0.77 -16.79
N VAL A 111 -5.68 -0.81 -15.52
CA VAL A 111 -4.84 -0.34 -14.40
C VAL A 111 -3.83 -1.39 -13.91
N TYR A 112 -3.88 -2.62 -14.42
CA TYR A 112 -2.94 -3.69 -14.09
C TYR A 112 -1.46 -3.29 -14.25
N PRO A 113 -1.00 -2.77 -15.41
CA PRO A 113 0.42 -2.41 -15.57
C PRO A 113 0.86 -1.32 -14.59
N GLN A 114 -0.04 -0.41 -14.21
CA GLN A 114 0.24 0.64 -13.24
C GLN A 114 0.45 0.07 -11.83
N LEU A 115 -0.39 -0.88 -11.41
CA LEU A 115 -0.22 -1.57 -10.13
C LEU A 115 1.10 -2.34 -10.07
N VAL A 116 1.43 -3.08 -11.13
CA VAL A 116 2.69 -3.82 -11.21
C VAL A 116 3.89 -2.87 -11.20
N ALA A 117 3.85 -1.80 -12.00
CA ALA A 117 4.93 -0.82 -12.06
C ALA A 117 5.20 -0.21 -10.68
N VAL A 118 4.15 0.19 -9.94
CA VAL A 118 4.30 0.77 -8.61
C VAL A 118 4.87 -0.25 -7.61
N SER A 119 4.41 -1.51 -7.63
CA SER A 119 4.98 -2.56 -6.79
C SER A 119 6.44 -2.88 -7.13
N VAL A 120 6.84 -2.79 -8.40
CA VAL A 120 8.24 -2.94 -8.82
C VAL A 120 9.08 -1.77 -8.33
N VAL A 121 8.59 -0.53 -8.46
CA VAL A 121 9.26 0.65 -7.92
C VAL A 121 9.44 0.54 -6.41
N GLN A 122 8.42 0.08 -5.67
CA GLN A 122 8.54 -0.18 -4.24
C GLN A 122 9.64 -1.20 -3.93
N LEU A 123 9.70 -2.31 -4.68
CA LEU A 123 10.76 -3.31 -4.51
C LEU A 123 12.15 -2.73 -4.78
N LEU A 124 12.33 -1.93 -5.83
CA LEU A 124 13.61 -1.30 -6.15
C LEU A 124 14.04 -0.30 -5.07
N LEU A 125 13.10 0.49 -4.55
CA LEU A 125 13.37 1.44 -3.47
C LEU A 125 13.73 0.73 -2.14
N LEU A 126 13.13 -0.43 -1.88
CA LEU A 126 13.39 -1.20 -0.66
C LEU A 126 14.56 -2.19 -0.78
N ALA A 127 14.94 -2.60 -1.98
CA ALA A 127 16.05 -3.54 -2.22
C ALA A 127 17.33 -3.23 -1.40
N PRO A 128 17.84 -1.99 -1.35
CA PRO A 128 19.03 -1.68 -0.56
C PRO A 128 18.81 -1.79 0.96
N SER A 129 17.55 -1.73 1.42
CA SER A 129 17.21 -1.80 2.85
C SER A 129 16.96 -3.22 3.37
N ILE A 130 16.78 -4.21 2.50
CA ILE A 130 16.52 -5.62 2.87
C ILE A 130 17.61 -6.24 3.76
N PRO A 131 18.92 -6.15 3.43
CA PRO A 131 19.95 -6.77 4.28
C PRO A 131 20.13 -6.06 5.63
N LEU A 132 19.63 -4.83 5.74
CA LEU A 132 19.85 -3.96 6.90
C LEU A 132 18.66 -3.94 7.87
N ASN A 133 17.45 -4.27 7.41
CA ASN A 133 16.25 -4.15 8.23
C ASN A 133 15.20 -5.22 7.92
N PRO A 134 14.94 -6.17 8.83
CA PRO A 134 13.88 -7.18 8.65
C PRO A 134 12.47 -6.55 8.56
N MET A 135 12.28 -5.36 9.14
CA MET A 135 11.05 -4.56 9.00
C MET A 135 10.78 -4.14 7.54
N GLY A 136 11.82 -3.88 6.74
CA GLY A 136 11.70 -3.52 5.32
C GLY A 136 11.27 -4.69 4.42
N LEU A 137 11.28 -5.90 4.96
CA LEU A 137 10.94 -7.12 4.24
C LEU A 137 9.42 -7.28 4.05
N MET A 138 8.62 -6.76 5.00
CA MET A 138 7.15 -6.78 4.93
C MET A 138 6.56 -6.09 3.69
N PRO A 139 6.90 -4.81 3.38
CA PRO A 139 6.40 -4.17 2.15
C PRO A 139 6.93 -4.83 0.86
N CYS A 140 8.12 -5.44 0.91
CA CYS A 140 8.64 -6.24 -0.21
C CYS A 140 7.80 -7.50 -0.43
N LEU A 141 7.51 -8.26 0.63
CA LEU A 141 6.65 -9.43 0.57
C LEU A 141 5.24 -9.07 0.13
N ALA A 142 4.69 -7.95 0.64
CA ALA A 142 3.41 -7.44 0.18
C ALA A 142 3.42 -7.15 -1.32
N SER A 143 4.45 -6.46 -1.82
CA SER A 143 4.59 -6.15 -3.25
C SER A 143 4.73 -7.42 -4.11
N LEU A 144 5.54 -8.39 -3.68
CA LEU A 144 5.71 -9.68 -4.37
C LEU A 144 4.42 -10.50 -4.39
N LEU A 145 3.74 -10.60 -3.26
CA LEU A 145 2.45 -11.28 -3.15
C LEU A 145 1.38 -10.58 -4.00
N LEU A 146 1.40 -9.25 -4.05
CA LEU A 146 0.49 -8.45 -4.87
C LEU A 146 0.73 -8.72 -6.35
N ILE A 147 1.98 -8.66 -6.83
CA ILE A 147 2.36 -8.99 -8.21
C ILE A 147 1.97 -10.44 -8.55
N GLY A 148 2.30 -11.40 -7.68
CA GLY A 148 1.97 -12.82 -7.88
C GLY A 148 0.47 -13.06 -7.98
N ARG A 149 -0.32 -12.44 -7.09
CA ARG A 149 -1.78 -12.53 -7.10
C ARG A 149 -2.38 -11.86 -8.33
N LEU A 150 -1.89 -10.68 -8.71
CA LEU A 150 -2.30 -10.00 -9.93
C LEU A 150 -1.99 -10.86 -11.16
N ALA A 151 -0.81 -11.47 -11.26
CA ALA A 151 -0.42 -12.34 -12.37
C ALA A 151 -1.33 -13.58 -12.47
N LEU A 152 -1.65 -14.22 -11.35
CA LEU A 152 -2.61 -15.35 -11.31
C LEU A 152 -4.01 -14.93 -11.74
N ALA A 153 -4.46 -13.74 -11.32
CA ALA A 153 -5.76 -13.21 -11.69
C ALA A 153 -5.83 -12.89 -13.20
N ARG A 154 -4.76 -12.31 -13.76
CA ARG A 154 -4.64 -12.05 -15.21
C ARG A 154 -4.64 -13.34 -16.02
N ARG A 155 -3.91 -14.38 -15.59
CA ARG A 155 -3.92 -15.70 -16.24
C ARG A 155 -5.31 -16.34 -16.26
N LYS A 156 -6.11 -16.15 -15.20
CA LYS A 156 -7.50 -16.64 -15.16
C LYS A 156 -8.45 -15.79 -16.00
N ALA A 157 -8.26 -14.47 -16.03
CA ALA A 157 -9.06 -13.55 -16.84
C ALA A 157 -8.82 -13.77 -18.34
N GLY A 158 -7.56 -13.97 -18.78
CA GLY A 158 -7.22 -14.27 -20.17
C GLY A 158 -7.77 -15.60 -20.69
N ARG A 159 -8.13 -16.55 -19.81
CA ARG A 159 -8.84 -17.79 -20.20
C ARG A 159 -10.36 -17.63 -20.28
N ARG A 160 -10.92 -16.52 -19.82
CA ARG A 160 -12.37 -16.29 -19.67
C ARG A 160 -12.90 -15.11 -20.48
N LEU A 161 -12.04 -14.38 -21.18
CA LEU A 161 -12.45 -13.26 -22.02
C LEU A 161 -12.65 -13.80 -23.45
N PRO A 162 -13.89 -13.98 -23.93
CA PRO A 162 -14.13 -14.00 -25.37
C PRO A 162 -13.70 -12.63 -25.94
N ASP A 163 -13.17 -12.62 -27.16
CA ASP A 163 -12.57 -11.48 -27.87
C ASP A 163 -13.46 -10.22 -28.01
N ASN A 164 -14.68 -10.23 -27.47
CA ASN A 164 -15.68 -9.17 -27.60
C ASN A 164 -15.82 -8.23 -26.39
N PHE A 165 -14.90 -8.25 -25.41
CA PHE A 165 -14.84 -7.18 -24.40
C PHE A 165 -14.23 -5.92 -25.01
N SER A 166 -15.03 -5.29 -25.88
CA SER A 166 -14.83 -3.92 -26.34
C SER A 166 -14.60 -3.03 -25.14
N VAL A 167 -13.50 -2.29 -25.21
CA VAL A 167 -13.08 -1.27 -24.26
C VAL A 167 -14.22 -0.26 -24.14
N ARG A 168 -15.10 -0.44 -23.15
CA ARG A 168 -15.99 0.64 -22.70
C ARG A 168 -15.10 1.63 -21.96
N SER A 169 -14.47 2.53 -22.71
CA SER A 169 -13.83 3.74 -22.21
C SER A 169 -14.89 4.53 -21.45
N TYR A 170 -14.82 4.49 -20.12
CA TYR A 170 -15.60 5.40 -19.30
C TYR A 170 -15.08 6.82 -19.55
N PRO A 171 -15.95 7.82 -19.75
CA PRO A 171 -15.51 9.20 -19.85
C PRO A 171 -14.81 9.57 -18.54
N THR A 172 -13.56 9.97 -18.65
CA THR A 172 -12.82 10.68 -17.60
C THR A 172 -13.51 12.02 -17.40
N THR A 173 -14.42 12.11 -16.42
CA THR A 173 -14.81 13.41 -15.87
C THR A 173 -13.64 13.90 -15.03
N VAL A 174 -12.91 14.86 -15.60
CA VAL A 174 -11.92 15.71 -14.93
C VAL A 174 -12.62 16.59 -13.90
#